data_AF-A0A7C0Y1A8-F1
#
_entry.id   AF-A0A7C0Y1A8-F1
#
_cell.length_a   1.000
_cell.length_b   1.000
_cell.length_c   1.000
_cell.angle_alpha   90.00
_cell.angle_beta   90.00
_cell.angle_gamma   90.00
#
_symmetry.space_group_name_H-M   'P 1'
#
loop_
_entity.id
_entity.type
_entity.pdbx_description
1 polymer ?
#
loop_
_entity_poly.entity_id
_entity_poly.type
_entity_poly.pdbx_seq_one_letter_code
_entity_poly.pdbx_strand_id
1 'polypeptide(L)'
;NNQILIADAYHHRSDVLSSVAVLIGLFFQRLGFSYGDALAGLVVALLIGKAAIEIVLKNLNYLTGTSPPFDLCEKIKETALGVEGVMGVHDLRAHYVGPKLHVELHIEVPPHLTLKEAHDISEEVKRRIENIDEVEVAFVHVDIKGITE
;
A
#
# COMPACT_ATOMS: atom_id res chain seq x y z
N ASN A 1 -22.02 -0.14 4.01
CA ASN A 1 -21.44 -0.47 2.68
C ASN A 1 -19.95 -0.66 2.88
N ASN A 2 -19.51 -1.86 3.31
CA ASN A 2 -18.13 -2.09 3.73
C ASN A 2 -17.34 -2.70 2.57
N GLN A 3 -16.36 -1.96 2.03
CA GLN A 3 -15.58 -2.36 0.86
C GLN A 3 -14.76 -3.65 1.12
N ILE A 4 -14.38 -3.89 2.37
CA ILE A 4 -13.66 -5.11 2.80
C ILE A 4 -14.52 -6.36 2.56
N LEU A 5 -15.81 -6.31 2.89
CA LEU A 5 -16.74 -7.43 2.65
C LEU A 5 -16.98 -7.70 1.15
N ILE A 6 -16.93 -6.66 0.31
CA ILE A 6 -17.10 -6.81 -1.14
C ILE A 6 -15.84 -7.42 -1.77
N ALA A 7 -14.65 -7.03 -1.30
CA ALA A 7 -13.38 -7.61 -1.73
C ALA A 7 -13.29 -9.10 -1.36
N ASP A 8 -13.64 -9.46 -0.12
CA ASP A 8 -13.70 -10.87 0.33
C ASP A 8 -14.72 -11.68 -0.48
N ALA A 9 -15.87 -11.10 -0.82
CA ALA A 9 -16.87 -11.77 -1.65
C ALA A 9 -16.36 -12.06 -3.07
N TYR A 10 -15.54 -11.19 -3.66
CA TYR A 10 -14.91 -11.44 -4.96
C TYR A 10 -13.84 -12.55 -4.88
N HIS A 11 -13.03 -12.57 -3.81
CA HIS A 11 -12.07 -13.64 -3.55
C HIS A 11 -12.77 -15.00 -3.44
N HIS A 12 -13.82 -15.09 -2.62
CA HIS A 12 -14.58 -16.34 -2.48
C HIS A 12 -15.27 -16.78 -3.77
N ARG A 13 -15.71 -15.85 -4.63
CA ARG A 13 -16.26 -16.20 -5.95
C ARG A 13 -15.23 -16.88 -6.85
N SER A 14 -13.99 -16.40 -6.85
CA SER A 14 -12.90 -16.99 -7.63
C SER A 14 -12.58 -18.41 -7.13
N ASP A 15 -12.57 -18.62 -5.81
CA ASP A 15 -12.33 -19.94 -5.20
C ASP A 15 -13.46 -20.94 -5.45
N VAL A 16 -14.71 -20.46 -5.48
CA VAL A 16 -15.86 -21.30 -5.85
C VAL A 16 -15.78 -21.70 -7.32
N LEU A 17 -15.42 -20.78 -8.22
CA LEU A 17 -15.28 -21.08 -9.65
C LEU A 17 -14.16 -22.09 -9.93
N SER A 18 -13.02 -21.98 -9.24
CA SER A 18 -11.92 -22.95 -9.36
C SER A 18 -12.33 -24.33 -8.83
N SER A 19 -13.05 -24.39 -7.70
CA SER A 19 -13.56 -25.64 -7.13
C SER A 19 -14.59 -26.34 -8.03
N VAL A 20 -15.48 -25.57 -8.65
CA VAL A 20 -16.47 -26.09 -9.61
C VAL A 20 -15.78 -26.61 -10.88
N ALA A 21 -14.75 -25.94 -11.37
CA ALA A 21 -13.97 -26.41 -12.53
C ALA A 21 -13.29 -27.77 -12.25
N VAL A 22 -12.73 -27.97 -11.04
CA VAL A 22 -12.16 -29.25 -10.59
C VAL A 22 -13.23 -30.35 -10.56
N LEU A 23 -14.40 -30.07 -9.97
CA LEU A 23 -15.52 -31.02 -9.88
C LEU A 23 -16.02 -31.48 -11.26
N ILE A 24 -16.13 -30.55 -12.21
CA ILE A 24 -16.51 -30.86 -13.60
C ILE A 24 -15.46 -31.78 -14.23
N GLY A 25 -14.17 -31.49 -14.03
CA GLY A 25 -13.07 -32.33 -14.51
C GLY A 25 -13.16 -33.78 -14.05
N LEU A 26 -13.39 -34.00 -12.75
CA LEU A 26 -13.57 -35.32 -12.16
C LEU A 26 -14.83 -36.05 -12.67
N PHE A 27 -15.91 -35.31 -12.95
CA PHE A 27 -17.14 -35.88 -13.51
C PHE A 27 -16.92 -36.41 -14.94
N PHE A 28 -16.18 -35.69 -15.78
CA PHE A 28 -15.84 -36.12 -17.15
C PHE A 28 -14.89 -37.33 -17.19
N GLN A 29 -13.99 -37.47 -16.21
CA GLN A 29 -13.15 -38.68 -16.06
C GLN A 29 -14.01 -39.93 -15.85
N ARG A 30 -15.10 -39.82 -15.08
CA ARG A 30 -16.04 -40.93 -14.81
C ARG A 30 -16.82 -41.38 -16.06
N LEU A 31 -16.87 -40.55 -17.12
CA LEU A 31 -17.56 -40.87 -18.38
C LEU A 31 -16.68 -41.64 -19.40
N GLY A 32 -15.47 -42.07 -19.02
CA GLY A 32 -14.65 -42.97 -19.85
C GLY A 32 -13.65 -42.28 -20.78
N PHE A 33 -13.44 -40.97 -20.63
CA PHE A 33 -12.35 -40.27 -21.30
C PHE A 33 -11.03 -40.52 -20.56
N SER A 34 -10.20 -41.47 -21.03
CA SER A 34 -8.88 -41.76 -20.41
C SER A 34 -7.95 -40.55 -20.33
N TYR A 35 -8.10 -39.56 -21.23
CA TYR A 35 -7.35 -38.30 -21.22
C TYR A 35 -8.10 -37.15 -20.53
N GLY A 36 -9.35 -37.37 -20.10
CA GLY A 36 -10.20 -36.34 -19.47
C GLY A 36 -9.60 -35.81 -18.18
N ASP A 37 -8.98 -36.69 -17.38
CA ASP A 37 -8.27 -36.32 -16.15
C ASP A 37 -7.05 -35.44 -16.42
N ALA A 38 -6.23 -35.79 -17.42
CA ALA A 38 -5.06 -35.01 -17.80
C ALA A 38 -5.44 -33.61 -18.33
N LEU A 39 -6.50 -33.52 -19.13
CA LEU A 39 -7.01 -32.24 -19.65
C LEU A 39 -7.62 -31.39 -18.52
N ALA A 40 -8.39 -32.00 -17.63
CA ALA A 40 -8.94 -31.34 -16.45
C ALA A 40 -7.82 -30.80 -15.54
N GLY A 41 -6.80 -31.62 -15.27
CA GLY A 41 -5.63 -31.23 -14.49
C GLY A 41 -4.86 -30.07 -15.11
N LEU A 42 -4.69 -30.06 -16.44
CA LEU A 42 -4.06 -28.95 -17.16
C LEU A 42 -4.87 -27.65 -17.03
N VAL A 43 -6.19 -27.71 -17.19
CA VAL A 43 -7.08 -26.54 -17.03
C VAL A 43 -7.00 -26.00 -15.60
N VAL A 44 -7.07 -26.88 -14.60
CA VAL A 44 -6.94 -26.49 -13.18
C VAL A 44 -5.57 -25.88 -12.90
N ALA A 45 -4.48 -26.47 -13.40
CA ALA A 45 -3.14 -25.94 -13.25
C ALA A 45 -2.99 -24.55 -13.85
N LEU A 46 -3.59 -24.29 -15.03
CA LEU A 46 -3.61 -22.96 -15.64
C LEU A 46 -4.43 -21.94 -14.83
N LEU A 47 -5.57 -22.35 -14.25
CA LEU A 47 -6.38 -21.49 -13.40
C LEU A 47 -5.64 -21.11 -12.10
N ILE A 48 -5.04 -22.09 -11.43
CA ILE A 48 -4.24 -21.88 -10.21
C ILE A 48 -3.01 -21.03 -10.54
N GLY A 49 -2.29 -21.35 -11.63
CA GLY A 49 -1.12 -20.60 -12.07
C GLY A 49 -1.46 -19.13 -12.36
N LYS A 50 -2.57 -18.87 -13.05
CA LYS A 50 -3.06 -17.51 -13.30
C LYS A 50 -3.37 -16.77 -11.99
N ALA A 51 -4.10 -17.42 -11.06
CA ALA A 51 -4.43 -16.82 -9.77
C ALA A 51 -3.17 -16.50 -8.95
N ALA A 52 -2.20 -17.42 -8.93
CA ALA A 52 -0.92 -17.21 -8.25
C ALA A 52 -0.15 -16.01 -8.84
N ILE A 53 -0.06 -15.92 -10.17
CA ILE A 53 0.61 -14.78 -10.85
C ILE A 53 -0.11 -13.47 -10.51
N GLU A 54 -1.43 -13.44 -10.53
CA GLU A 54 -2.20 -12.24 -10.21
C GLU A 54 -1.99 -11.79 -8.76
N ILE A 55 -1.98 -12.72 -7.81
CA ILE A 55 -1.68 -12.44 -6.40
C ILE A 55 -0.26 -11.90 -6.26
N VAL A 56 0.73 -12.54 -6.89
CA VAL A 56 2.12 -12.07 -6.83
C VAL A 56 2.23 -10.66 -7.40
N LEU A 57 1.71 -10.41 -8.59
CA LEU A 57 1.80 -9.09 -9.24
C LEU A 57 1.10 -7.98 -8.44
N LYS A 58 -0.04 -8.27 -7.81
CA LYS A 58 -0.71 -7.32 -6.92
C LYS A 58 0.13 -7.00 -5.68
N ASN A 59 0.81 -8.01 -5.11
CA ASN A 59 1.59 -7.86 -3.89
C ASN A 59 3.01 -7.33 -4.11
N LEU A 60 3.56 -7.47 -5.32
CA LEU A 60 4.90 -6.98 -5.66
C LEU A 60 5.04 -5.48 -5.38
N ASN A 61 4.02 -4.67 -5.67
CA ASN A 61 4.06 -3.22 -5.43
C ASN A 61 4.32 -2.90 -3.95
N TYR A 62 3.68 -3.63 -3.02
CA TYR A 62 3.89 -3.47 -1.59
C TYR A 62 5.27 -3.96 -1.13
N LEU A 63 5.83 -4.98 -1.78
CA LEU A 63 7.17 -5.50 -1.48
C LEU A 63 8.30 -4.63 -2.04
N THR A 64 8.05 -3.96 -3.16
CA THR A 64 9.03 -3.09 -3.82
C THR A 64 9.06 -1.67 -3.26
N GLY A 65 8.18 -1.33 -2.31
CA GLY A 65 8.09 0.03 -1.78
C GLY A 65 7.60 1.03 -2.82
N THR A 66 6.54 0.69 -3.57
CA THR A 66 5.96 1.63 -4.53
C THR A 66 5.52 2.93 -3.84
N SER A 67 5.66 4.05 -4.56
CA SER A 67 5.20 5.37 -4.10
C SER A 67 3.67 5.43 -4.03
N PRO A 68 3.08 6.11 -3.03
CA PRO A 68 1.64 6.31 -2.97
C PRO A 68 1.12 7.21 -4.09
N PRO A 69 -0.21 7.25 -4.30
CA PRO A 69 -0.85 8.18 -5.22
C PRO A 69 -0.49 9.64 -4.91
N PHE A 70 -0.42 10.47 -5.96
CA PHE A 70 -0.08 11.89 -5.84
C PHE A 70 -0.96 12.63 -4.83
N ASP A 71 -2.28 12.39 -4.84
CA ASP A 71 -3.24 13.02 -3.94
C ASP A 71 -2.93 12.75 -2.46
N LEU A 72 -2.38 11.56 -2.15
CA LEU A 72 -2.00 11.20 -0.78
C LEU A 72 -0.68 11.89 -0.37
N CYS A 73 0.28 12.00 -1.29
CA CYS A 73 1.48 12.82 -1.08
C CYS A 73 1.11 14.29 -0.84
N GLU A 74 0.16 14.83 -1.60
CA GLU A 74 -0.33 16.20 -1.45
C GLU A 74 -1.00 16.40 -0.09
N LYS A 75 -1.87 15.48 0.33
CA LYS A 75 -2.49 15.47 1.66
C LYS A 75 -1.45 15.47 2.79
N ILE A 76 -0.40 14.66 2.69
CA ILE A 76 0.70 14.62 3.68
C ILE A 76 1.41 15.97 3.72
N LYS A 77 1.74 16.54 2.55
CA LYS A 77 2.40 17.84 2.43
C LYS A 77 1.56 18.96 3.05
N GLU A 78 0.27 19.02 2.73
CA GLU A 78 -0.66 20.01 3.29
C GLU A 78 -0.81 19.85 4.81
N THR A 79 -0.84 18.61 5.30
CA THR A 79 -0.90 18.32 6.74
C THR A 79 0.31 18.87 7.48
N ALA A 80 1.51 18.70 6.91
CA ALA A 80 2.75 19.25 7.46
C ALA A 80 2.77 20.79 7.40
N LEU A 81 2.40 21.39 6.26
CA LEU A 81 2.30 22.85 6.10
C LEU A 81 1.26 23.50 7.00
N GLY A 82 0.25 22.75 7.44
CA GLY A 82 -0.78 23.21 8.38
C GLY A 82 -0.31 23.28 9.85
N VAL A 83 0.93 22.89 10.16
CA VAL A 83 1.52 23.04 11.50
C VAL A 83 2.12 24.43 11.66
N GLU A 84 1.74 25.11 12.73
CA GLU A 84 2.29 26.43 13.06
C GLU A 84 3.81 26.36 13.24
N GLY A 85 4.52 27.28 12.61
CA GLY A 85 5.99 27.32 12.61
C GLY A 85 6.65 26.59 11.43
N VAL A 86 5.89 25.81 10.63
CA VAL A 86 6.40 25.24 9.37
C VAL A 86 6.29 26.30 8.26
N MET A 87 7.44 26.64 7.65
CA MET A 87 7.56 27.63 6.57
C MET A 87 7.67 26.99 5.17
N GLY A 88 7.92 25.69 5.11
CA GLY A 88 8.15 24.97 3.88
C GLY A 88 8.25 23.46 4.12
N VAL A 89 8.01 22.69 3.07
CA VAL A 89 8.17 21.23 3.06
C VAL A 89 8.82 20.83 1.74
N HIS A 90 9.91 20.09 1.81
CA HIS A 90 10.62 19.55 0.65
C HIS A 90 11.11 18.10 0.92
N ASP A 91 11.72 17.49 -0.11
CA ASP A 91 12.15 16.08 -0.14
C ASP A 91 11.14 15.07 0.46
N LEU A 92 9.84 15.28 0.18
CA LEU A 92 8.80 14.35 0.63
C LEU A 92 8.93 13.05 -0.15
N ARG A 93 9.24 11.98 0.59
CA ARG A 93 9.31 10.61 0.09
C ARG A 93 8.34 9.76 0.91
N ALA A 94 7.49 9.03 0.23
CA ALA A 94 6.60 8.07 0.86
C ALA A 94 6.66 6.77 0.08
N HIS A 95 6.64 5.64 0.78
CA HIS A 95 6.61 4.33 0.18
C HIS A 95 5.87 3.34 1.06
N TYR A 96 5.26 2.32 0.43
CA TYR A 96 4.59 1.27 1.17
C TYR A 96 5.59 0.33 1.85
N VAL A 97 5.31 0.01 3.11
CA VAL A 97 5.93 -1.08 3.87
C VAL A 97 4.77 -1.99 4.32
N GLY A 98 4.60 -3.10 3.61
CA GLY A 98 3.39 -3.90 3.75
C GLY A 98 2.14 -3.09 3.36
N PRO A 99 1.06 -3.07 4.16
CA PRO A 99 -0.17 -2.36 3.82
C PRO A 99 -0.17 -0.86 4.20
N LYS A 100 0.90 -0.36 4.83
CA LYS A 100 0.98 0.99 5.39
C LYS A 100 2.11 1.79 4.76
N LEU A 101 2.10 3.11 4.96
CA LEU A 101 3.11 4.02 4.45
C LEU A 101 4.15 4.36 5.51
N HIS A 102 5.41 4.36 5.06
CA HIS A 102 6.50 5.06 5.72
C HIS A 102 6.72 6.38 4.97
N VAL A 103 6.76 7.48 5.73
CA VAL A 103 6.90 8.82 5.19
C VAL A 103 8.19 9.44 5.72
N GLU A 104 8.95 10.06 4.84
CA GLU A 104 10.12 10.87 5.15
C GLU A 104 9.93 12.24 4.50
N LEU A 105 10.17 13.30 5.26
CA LEU A 105 10.03 14.67 4.77
C LEU A 105 10.96 15.62 5.51
N HIS A 106 11.30 16.70 4.84
CA HIS A 106 12.01 17.82 5.41
C HIS A 106 11.05 18.98 5.61
N ILE A 107 11.04 19.55 6.82
CA ILE A 107 10.30 20.77 7.15
C ILE A 107 11.28 21.93 7.31
N GLU A 108 10.91 23.10 6.83
CA GLU A 108 11.69 24.33 7.03
C GLU A 108 11.08 25.14 8.16
N VAL A 109 11.89 25.51 9.15
CA VAL A 109 11.48 26.32 10.30
C VAL A 109 12.28 27.63 10.38
N PRO A 110 11.81 28.64 11.14
CA PRO A 110 12.54 29.89 11.31
C PRO A 110 13.92 29.71 11.97
N PRO A 111 14.94 30.50 11.56
CA PRO A 111 16.32 30.35 12.03
C PRO A 111 16.55 30.75 13.50
N HIS A 112 15.59 31.43 14.13
CA HIS A 112 15.72 31.96 15.49
C HIS A 112 15.13 31.03 16.56
N LEU A 113 14.58 29.89 16.16
CA LEU A 113 14.04 28.90 17.10
C LEU A 113 15.16 28.23 17.88
N THR A 114 14.89 27.95 19.15
CA THR A 114 15.70 27.03 19.94
C THR A 114 15.54 25.61 19.42
N LEU A 115 16.54 24.76 19.69
CA LEU A 115 16.47 23.33 19.33
C LEU A 115 15.22 22.65 19.89
N LYS A 116 14.78 23.05 21.08
CA LYS A 116 13.56 22.52 21.70
C LYS A 116 12.31 22.89 20.91
N GLU A 117 12.16 24.16 20.52
CA GLU A 117 11.01 24.62 19.73
C GLU A 117 10.96 23.94 18.36
N ALA A 118 12.11 23.81 17.70
CA ALA A 118 12.24 23.07 16.45
C ALA A 118 11.83 21.59 16.61
N HIS A 119 12.27 20.95 17.69
CA HIS A 119 11.89 19.57 18.00
C HIS A 119 10.39 19.44 18.28
N ASP A 120 9.81 20.35 19.07
CA ASP A 120 8.37 20.34 19.40
C ASP A 120 7.52 20.50 18.11
N ILE A 121 7.94 21.35 17.17
CA ILE A 121 7.30 21.47 15.84
C ILE A 121 7.43 20.16 15.04
N SER A 122 8.62 19.55 15.02
CA SER A 122 8.82 18.28 14.30
C SER A 122 7.94 17.14 14.85
N GLU A 123 7.76 17.08 16.16
CA GLU A 123 6.94 16.06 16.81
C GLU A 123 5.44 16.32 16.56
N GLU A 124 5.03 17.60 16.49
CA GLU A 124 3.67 17.97 16.06
C GLU A 124 3.40 17.55 14.61
N VAL A 125 4.32 17.83 13.69
CA VAL A 125 4.23 17.41 12.29
C VAL A 125 4.13 15.90 12.19
N LYS A 126 5.05 15.19 12.85
CA LYS A 126 5.05 13.72 12.89
C LYS A 126 3.70 13.18 13.37
N ARG A 127 3.21 13.67 14.52
CA ARG A 127 1.94 13.23 15.11
C ARG A 127 0.76 13.46 14.17
N ARG A 128 0.72 14.60 13.47
CA ARG A 128 -0.37 14.89 12.52
C ARG A 128 -0.32 14.00 11.28
N ILE A 129 0.87 13.71 10.76
CA ILE A 129 1.04 12.81 9.62
C ILE A 129 0.70 11.36 10.01
N GLU A 130 1.12 10.90 11.18
CA GLU A 130 0.81 9.54 11.69
C GLU A 130 -0.68 9.35 12.04
N ASN A 131 -1.46 10.44 12.17
CA ASN A 131 -2.93 10.37 12.29
C ASN A 131 -3.66 10.15 10.95
N ILE A 132 -2.94 10.16 9.82
CA ILE A 132 -3.50 9.78 8.52
C ILE A 132 -3.60 8.25 8.49
N ASP A 133 -4.80 7.71 8.27
CA ASP A 133 -5.10 6.27 8.36
C ASP A 133 -4.13 5.39 7.53
N GLU A 134 -3.61 5.88 6.42
CA GLU A 134 -2.68 5.14 5.55
C GLU A 134 -1.23 5.11 6.07
N VAL A 135 -0.84 6.01 6.97
CA VAL A 135 0.53 6.16 7.48
C VAL A 135 0.75 5.32 8.73
N GLU A 136 1.90 4.65 8.82
CA GLU A 136 2.34 3.93 10.02
C GLU A 136 3.40 4.70 10.79
N VAL A 137 4.36 5.31 10.09
CA VAL A 137 5.45 6.08 10.71
C VAL A 137 5.87 7.25 9.82
N ALA A 138 6.22 8.36 10.47
CA ALA A 138 6.81 9.53 9.81
C ALA A 138 8.18 9.91 10.39
N PHE A 139 9.14 10.15 9.51
CA PHE A 139 10.46 10.69 9.81
C PHE A 139 10.52 12.15 9.35
N VAL A 140 10.67 13.07 10.30
CA VAL A 140 10.68 14.50 10.03
C VAL A 140 12.09 15.03 10.25
N HIS A 141 12.74 15.47 9.18
CA HIS A 141 13.98 16.23 9.24
C HIS A 141 13.65 17.72 9.38
N VAL A 142 14.41 18.45 10.21
CA VAL A 142 14.20 19.89 10.42
C VAL A 142 15.32 20.65 9.76
N ASP A 143 14.95 21.47 8.79
CA ASP A 143 15.79 22.39 8.06
C ASP A 143 15.51 23.84 8.45
N ILE A 144 16.50 24.70 8.23
CA ILE A 144 16.38 26.12 8.53
C ILE A 144 16.10 26.86 7.24
N LYS A 145 14.98 27.60 7.19
CA LYS A 145 14.57 28.36 6.02
C LYS A 145 15.69 29.28 5.54
N GLY A 146 16.12 29.09 4.29
CA GLY A 146 17.12 29.93 3.63
C GLY A 146 18.58 29.67 4.03
N ILE A 147 18.84 28.59 4.78
CA ILE A 147 20.21 28.13 5.09
C ILE A 147 20.49 26.78 4.42
N THR A 148 19.52 25.86 4.46
CA THR A 148 19.56 24.60 3.71
C THR A 148 18.69 24.72 2.45
N GLU A 149 19.26 24.35 1.30
CA GLU A 149 18.60 24.30 -0.03
C GLU A 149 18.04 22.91 -0.33
#